data_AF-A0A366EEU8-F1
#
_entry.id   AF-A0A366EEU8-F1
#
_cell.length_a   1.000
_cell.length_b   1.000
_cell.length_c   1.000
_cell.angle_alpha   90.00
_cell.angle_beta   90.00
_cell.angle_gamma   90.00
#
_symmetry.space_group_name_H-M   'P 1'
#
loop_
_entity.id
_entity.type
_entity.pdbx_description
1 polymer ?
#
loop_
_entity_poly.entity_id
_entity_poly.type
_entity_poly.pdbx_seq_one_letter_code
_entity_poly.pdbx_strand_id
1 'polypeptide(L)'
;MDTQLIISIIILITLAEVGAVILFVKYRRGDMDSNPFMTILKKEWIILFYALFKWKRKKGNDKGVQSYYYHKGSNYFWLFIALLHEQVIEGIVFHIYLKEIDPLRANILVVLHVYSILYMLGDYNLVRNSPIRIKGNNVVMNVGARRSLTFHIRDVAAIQPARTQYNKSGAIIHEKNAYHVSMLPRVFTRVFGMMDELKYEIIFKEPIYARGYFGQKKIVTKALLSMDNPEPFIMDLQEKVECYEDTEDHRLVAAAYEGKRPNIINWKVYFTLLVLNILGALAISPYAMARENLHEVIGMSELSFTLFYVIQVLLEAGILLFIALWLAKKVKLKTPIIEAFFNKNQSLHSFRKPVLQSALYGVLAGVAISIFSLIVSKPLGVDNSSLNEPAWWLGTLGSFGAAVNEESIFRLFLVTMLIWLQMKWFRGTATKAKKWTAIVVTSLVFGIMHYGVAASNFDMTLGLFISMLVINGIGGLVFGALFVFVGLEFAMIAHFTADIVLHVVGPRVVE
;
A
#
# COMPACT_ATOMS: atom_id res chain seq x y z
N MET A 1 9.03 -26.07 -5.56
CA MET A 1 7.78 -25.30 -5.78
C MET A 1 7.81 -24.88 -7.23
N ASP A 2 6.78 -25.20 -8.03
CA ASP A 2 6.72 -24.85 -9.46
C ASP A 2 6.82 -23.32 -9.65
N THR A 3 7.66 -22.87 -10.59
CA THR A 3 7.90 -21.46 -10.94
C THR A 3 6.60 -20.67 -11.11
N GLN A 4 5.55 -21.27 -11.69
CA GLN A 4 4.25 -20.62 -11.86
C GLN A 4 3.53 -20.33 -10.53
N LEU A 5 3.66 -21.23 -9.56
CA LEU A 5 3.10 -21.05 -8.22
C LEU A 5 3.85 -19.94 -7.47
N ILE A 6 5.17 -19.88 -7.62
CA ILE A 6 5.98 -18.79 -7.04
C ILE A 6 5.53 -17.44 -7.60
N ILE A 7 5.40 -17.34 -8.94
CA ILE A 7 4.94 -16.12 -9.61
C ILE A 7 3.56 -15.70 -9.09
N SER A 8 2.61 -16.65 -8.99
CA SER A 8 1.26 -16.37 -8.50
C SER A 8 1.26 -15.86 -7.06
N ILE A 9 2.08 -16.46 -6.18
CA ILE A 9 2.24 -16.02 -4.79
C ILE A 9 2.82 -14.61 -4.73
N ILE A 10 3.86 -14.32 -5.51
CA ILE A 10 4.47 -12.98 -5.58
C ILE A 10 3.43 -11.93 -6.01
N ILE A 11 2.62 -12.22 -7.03
CA ILE A 11 1.56 -11.32 -7.50
C ILE A 11 0.54 -11.08 -6.38
N LEU A 12 0.10 -12.12 -5.69
CA LEU A 12 -0.88 -12.00 -4.59
C LEU A 12 -0.33 -11.17 -3.42
N ILE A 13 0.91 -11.41 -3.02
CA ILE A 13 1.59 -10.63 -1.97
C ILE A 13 1.68 -9.17 -2.39
N THR A 14 2.12 -8.90 -3.62
CA THR A 14 2.22 -7.54 -4.18
C THR A 14 0.88 -6.82 -4.15
N LEU A 15 -0.20 -7.48 -4.59
CA LEU A 15 -1.55 -6.90 -4.55
C LEU A 15 -2.02 -6.63 -3.12
N ALA A 16 -1.71 -7.52 -2.17
CA ALA A 16 -2.04 -7.34 -0.77
C ALA A 16 -1.29 -6.14 -0.15
N GLU A 17 -0.01 -5.97 -0.47
CA GLU A 17 0.82 -4.83 -0.03
C GLU A 17 0.29 -3.51 -0.58
N VAL A 18 -0.01 -3.44 -1.88
CA VAL A 18 -0.63 -2.25 -2.51
C VAL A 18 -1.96 -1.93 -1.83
N GLY A 19 -2.80 -2.93 -1.59
CA GLY A 19 -4.06 -2.78 -0.87
C GLY A 19 -3.87 -2.22 0.55
N ALA A 20 -2.88 -2.74 1.28
CA ALA A 20 -2.53 -2.28 2.62
C ALA A 20 -2.07 -0.80 2.63
N VAL A 21 -1.22 -0.41 1.67
CA VAL A 21 -0.79 1.00 1.52
C VAL A 21 -1.99 1.91 1.24
N ILE A 22 -2.90 1.53 0.33
CA ILE A 22 -4.10 2.31 0.02
C ILE A 22 -4.98 2.50 1.26
N LEU A 23 -5.23 1.43 2.01
CA LEU A 23 -6.02 1.49 3.25
C LEU A 23 -5.34 2.36 4.31
N PHE A 24 -4.04 2.21 4.49
CA PHE A 24 -3.25 3.03 5.40
C PHE A 24 -3.33 4.52 5.03
N VAL A 25 -3.21 4.84 3.75
CA VAL A 25 -3.34 6.21 3.23
C VAL A 25 -4.72 6.80 3.55
N LYS A 26 -5.80 6.07 3.21
CA LYS A 26 -7.17 6.53 3.51
C LYS A 26 -7.39 6.76 5.00
N TYR A 27 -6.89 5.86 5.84
CA TYR A 27 -6.98 6.00 7.30
C TYR A 27 -6.28 7.26 7.81
N ARG A 28 -5.04 7.50 7.37
CA ARG A 28 -4.26 8.66 7.80
C ARG A 28 -4.84 9.98 7.29
N ARG A 29 -5.52 9.98 6.13
CA ARG A 29 -6.27 11.13 5.59
C ARG A 29 -7.56 11.46 6.36
N GLY A 30 -8.01 10.57 7.25
CA GLY A 30 -9.28 10.74 7.97
C GLY A 30 -10.50 10.26 7.17
N ASP A 31 -10.28 9.63 6.01
CA ASP A 31 -11.33 9.05 5.16
C ASP A 31 -11.92 7.76 5.77
N MET A 32 -11.42 7.32 6.93
CA MET A 32 -11.87 6.13 7.65
C MET A 32 -12.15 6.45 9.12
N ASP A 33 -13.15 5.78 9.69
CA ASP A 33 -13.56 5.98 11.08
C ASP A 33 -12.66 5.28 12.09
N SER A 34 -12.08 4.14 11.71
CA SER A 34 -11.17 3.34 12.55
C SER A 34 -9.97 2.82 11.75
N ASN A 35 -8.98 2.25 12.45
CA ASN A 35 -7.83 1.62 11.82
C ASN A 35 -8.30 0.44 10.92
N PRO A 36 -7.98 0.44 9.61
CA PRO A 36 -8.48 -0.54 8.65
C PRO A 36 -8.03 -1.97 8.99
N PHE A 37 -6.79 -2.16 9.43
CA PHE A 37 -6.24 -3.49 9.73
C PHE A 37 -6.92 -4.10 10.95
N MET A 38 -7.13 -3.29 12.00
CA MET A 38 -7.92 -3.71 13.17
C MET A 38 -9.38 -3.98 12.80
N THR A 39 -9.93 -3.22 11.85
CA THR A 39 -11.30 -3.40 11.36
C THR A 39 -11.44 -4.72 10.59
N ILE A 40 -10.45 -5.08 9.76
CA ILE A 40 -10.38 -6.36 9.06
C ILE A 40 -10.33 -7.50 10.08
N LEU A 41 -9.42 -7.46 11.05
CA LEU A 41 -9.32 -8.51 12.07
C LEU A 41 -10.63 -8.67 12.86
N LYS A 42 -11.24 -7.57 13.31
CA LYS A 42 -12.54 -7.61 14.00
C LYS A 42 -13.64 -8.20 13.12
N LYS A 43 -13.62 -7.88 11.83
CA LYS A 43 -14.56 -8.43 10.84
C LYS A 43 -14.36 -9.94 10.66
N GLU A 44 -13.12 -10.41 10.53
CA GLU A 44 -12.86 -11.85 10.41
C GLU A 44 -13.34 -12.60 11.65
N TRP A 45 -13.03 -12.10 12.84
CA TRP A 45 -13.50 -12.68 14.10
C TRP A 45 -15.02 -12.72 14.23
N ILE A 46 -15.72 -11.62 13.89
CA ILE A 46 -17.18 -11.60 14.00
C ILE A 46 -17.84 -12.52 12.96
N ILE A 47 -17.30 -12.59 11.75
CA ILE A 47 -17.83 -13.49 10.72
C ILE A 47 -17.66 -14.94 11.15
N LEU A 48 -16.46 -15.35 11.57
CA LEU A 48 -16.21 -16.71 12.07
C LEU A 48 -17.06 -17.04 13.29
N PHE A 49 -17.26 -16.08 14.21
CA PHE A 49 -18.14 -16.28 15.35
C PHE A 49 -19.59 -16.55 14.93
N TYR A 50 -20.11 -15.81 13.95
CA TYR A 50 -21.45 -16.04 13.41
C TYR A 50 -21.55 -17.28 12.51
N ALA A 51 -20.44 -17.73 11.94
CA ALA A 51 -20.35 -18.98 11.18
C ALA A 51 -20.42 -20.20 12.10
N LEU A 52 -19.78 -20.15 13.27
CA LEU A 52 -19.63 -21.32 14.14
C LEU A 52 -20.63 -21.34 15.30
N PHE A 53 -20.93 -20.19 15.92
CA PHE A 53 -21.61 -20.15 17.22
C PHE A 53 -22.98 -19.47 17.20
N LYS A 54 -23.24 -18.50 16.30
CA LYS A 54 -24.46 -17.67 16.35
C LYS A 54 -25.40 -17.84 15.16
N TRP A 55 -26.02 -19.01 15.09
CA TRP A 55 -26.97 -19.41 14.03
C TRP A 55 -28.42 -19.01 14.32
N LYS A 56 -28.78 -18.95 15.61
CA LYS A 56 -30.15 -18.60 16.07
C LYS A 56 -30.21 -17.14 16.51
N ARG A 57 -31.37 -16.51 16.25
CA ARG A 57 -31.63 -15.12 16.64
C ARG A 57 -31.86 -15.03 18.15
N LYS A 58 -31.38 -13.95 18.78
CA LYS A 58 -31.77 -13.60 20.15
C LYS A 58 -33.25 -13.23 20.10
N LYS A 59 -34.12 -14.07 20.69
CA LYS A 59 -35.53 -13.72 20.91
C LYS A 59 -35.58 -12.82 22.15
N GLY A 60 -35.74 -11.53 21.94
CA GLY A 60 -35.89 -10.56 23.01
C GLY A 60 -35.75 -9.14 22.48
N ASN A 61 -36.77 -8.31 22.70
CA ASN A 61 -36.64 -6.88 22.57
C ASN A 61 -35.81 -6.41 23.76
N ASP A 62 -34.62 -5.88 23.52
CA ASP A 62 -33.92 -5.12 24.56
C ASP A 62 -34.87 -3.96 24.97
N LYS A 63 -35.10 -3.73 26.27
CA LYS A 63 -36.06 -2.73 26.75
C LYS A 63 -35.78 -1.37 26.09
N GLY A 64 -36.77 -0.81 25.40
CA GLY A 64 -36.65 0.48 24.69
C GLY A 64 -35.99 0.45 23.31
N VAL A 65 -35.75 -0.74 22.72
CA VAL A 65 -35.19 -0.89 21.37
C VAL A 65 -36.17 -1.66 20.46
N GLN A 66 -36.72 -0.97 19.46
CA GLN A 66 -37.51 -1.61 18.40
C GLN A 66 -36.56 -2.15 17.31
N SER A 67 -36.83 -3.35 16.79
CA SER A 67 -35.97 -4.03 15.82
C SER A 67 -36.75 -4.55 14.61
N TYR A 68 -36.30 -4.22 13.40
CA TYR A 68 -36.95 -4.56 12.14
C TYR A 68 -35.99 -5.31 11.22
N TYR A 69 -36.44 -6.42 10.66
CA TYR A 69 -35.59 -7.35 9.92
C TYR A 69 -35.84 -7.24 8.43
N TYR A 70 -34.76 -7.03 7.66
CA TYR A 70 -34.83 -6.81 6.21
C TYR A 70 -34.29 -7.98 5.38
N HIS A 71 -33.83 -9.06 6.03
CA HIS A 71 -33.26 -10.22 5.33
C HIS A 71 -34.33 -11.12 4.67
N LYS A 72 -35.61 -11.00 5.06
CA LYS A 72 -36.70 -11.76 4.44
C LYS A 72 -37.00 -11.17 3.06
N GLY A 73 -37.27 -12.03 2.07
CA GLY A 73 -37.54 -11.63 0.69
C GLY A 73 -36.34 -11.13 -0.12
N SER A 74 -35.12 -11.16 0.45
CA SER A 74 -33.92 -10.74 -0.29
C SER A 74 -33.43 -11.84 -1.25
N ASN A 75 -33.03 -11.43 -2.44
CA ASN A 75 -32.37 -12.26 -3.46
C ASN A 75 -31.01 -12.80 -2.99
N TYR A 76 -30.42 -12.23 -1.95
CA TYR A 76 -29.17 -12.72 -1.38
C TYR A 76 -29.30 -14.13 -0.82
N PHE A 77 -30.48 -14.56 -0.36
CA PHE A 77 -30.66 -15.94 0.11
C PHE A 77 -30.41 -16.95 -1.01
N TRP A 78 -31.03 -16.74 -2.17
CA TRP A 78 -30.88 -17.63 -3.32
C TRP A 78 -29.45 -17.62 -3.87
N LEU A 79 -28.84 -16.43 -3.95
CA LEU A 79 -27.43 -16.31 -4.32
C LEU A 79 -26.52 -17.06 -3.34
N PHE A 80 -26.75 -16.90 -2.03
CA PHE A 80 -25.98 -17.58 -1.00
C PHE A 80 -26.08 -19.10 -1.15
N ILE A 81 -27.29 -19.63 -1.38
CA ILE A 81 -27.48 -21.06 -1.62
C ILE A 81 -26.73 -21.50 -2.89
N ALA A 82 -26.86 -20.78 -4.01
CA ALA A 82 -26.19 -21.13 -5.25
C ALA A 82 -24.66 -21.18 -5.08
N LEU A 83 -24.05 -20.14 -4.52
CA LEU A 83 -22.60 -20.07 -4.28
C LEU A 83 -22.12 -21.11 -3.27
N LEU A 84 -22.92 -21.41 -2.24
CA LEU A 84 -22.59 -22.44 -1.27
C LEU A 84 -22.52 -23.83 -1.91
N HIS A 85 -23.48 -24.16 -2.79
CA HIS A 85 -23.50 -25.43 -3.52
C HIS A 85 -22.31 -25.52 -4.47
N GLU A 86 -22.03 -24.46 -5.22
CA GLU A 86 -20.87 -24.36 -6.11
C GLU A 86 -19.58 -24.61 -5.34
N GLN A 87 -19.36 -23.94 -4.21
CA GLN A 87 -18.14 -24.11 -3.40
C GLN A 87 -17.95 -25.55 -2.89
N VAL A 88 -19.03 -26.27 -2.59
CA VAL A 88 -18.94 -27.68 -2.14
C VAL A 88 -18.60 -28.59 -3.31
N ILE A 89 -19.32 -28.47 -4.43
CA ILE A 89 -19.12 -29.31 -5.62
C ILE A 89 -17.70 -29.09 -6.17
N GLU A 90 -17.34 -27.83 -6.39
CA GLU A 90 -16.04 -27.42 -6.91
C GLU A 90 -14.90 -27.91 -6.00
N GLY A 91 -15.06 -27.77 -4.68
CA GLY A 91 -14.05 -28.21 -3.71
C GLY A 91 -13.82 -29.73 -3.75
N ILE A 92 -14.88 -30.53 -3.90
CA ILE A 92 -14.77 -31.98 -4.03
C ILE A 92 -14.14 -32.36 -5.37
N VAL A 93 -14.65 -31.80 -6.48
CA VAL A 93 -14.21 -32.12 -7.84
C VAL A 93 -12.73 -31.78 -8.02
N PHE A 94 -12.29 -30.56 -7.69
CA PHE A 94 -10.89 -30.18 -7.81
C PHE A 94 -9.99 -30.92 -6.84
N HIS A 95 -10.45 -31.27 -5.64
CA HIS A 95 -9.64 -32.08 -4.74
C HIS A 95 -9.38 -33.47 -5.33
N ILE A 96 -10.41 -34.16 -5.82
CA ILE A 96 -10.25 -35.48 -6.45
C ILE A 96 -9.32 -35.37 -7.67
N TYR A 97 -9.55 -34.38 -8.53
CA TYR A 97 -8.78 -34.18 -9.75
C TYR A 97 -7.30 -33.85 -9.48
N LEU A 98 -7.01 -32.96 -8.53
CA LEU A 98 -5.66 -32.47 -8.28
C LEU A 98 -4.87 -33.33 -7.28
N LYS A 99 -5.52 -34.17 -6.47
CA LYS A 99 -4.82 -34.94 -5.42
C LYS A 99 -3.75 -35.87 -5.98
N GLU A 100 -3.93 -36.38 -7.19
CA GLU A 100 -2.95 -37.25 -7.86
C GLU A 100 -1.84 -36.47 -8.57
N ILE A 101 -2.16 -35.29 -9.12
CA ILE A 101 -1.24 -34.48 -9.94
C ILE A 101 -0.39 -33.54 -9.07
N ASP A 102 -1.02 -32.80 -8.16
CA ASP A 102 -0.38 -31.85 -7.25
C ASP A 102 -1.08 -31.87 -5.88
N PRO A 103 -0.67 -32.79 -4.99
CA PRO A 103 -1.29 -32.94 -3.67
C PRO A 103 -1.25 -31.67 -2.81
N LEU A 104 -0.22 -30.83 -2.99
CA LEU A 104 -0.08 -29.60 -2.23
C LEU A 104 -1.16 -28.58 -2.64
N ARG A 105 -1.34 -28.35 -3.95
CA ARG A 105 -2.40 -27.46 -4.44
C ARG A 105 -3.78 -27.98 -4.09
N ALA A 106 -4.00 -29.30 -4.19
CA ALA A 106 -5.26 -29.92 -3.78
C ALA A 106 -5.61 -29.64 -2.31
N ASN A 107 -4.62 -29.71 -1.40
CA ASN A 107 -4.83 -29.42 0.02
C ASN A 107 -5.08 -27.93 0.27
N ILE A 108 -4.30 -27.05 -0.37
CA ILE A 108 -4.48 -25.59 -0.27
C ILE A 108 -5.89 -25.20 -0.73
N LEU A 109 -6.35 -25.74 -1.87
CA LEU A 109 -7.68 -25.45 -2.39
C LEU A 109 -8.78 -25.93 -1.44
N VAL A 110 -8.70 -27.15 -0.90
CA VAL A 110 -9.70 -27.61 0.09
C VAL A 110 -9.79 -26.68 1.29
N VAL A 111 -8.64 -26.23 1.84
CA VAL A 111 -8.63 -25.27 2.95
C VAL A 111 -9.31 -23.96 2.54
N LEU A 112 -9.04 -23.44 1.34
CA LEU A 112 -9.69 -22.23 0.82
C LEU A 112 -11.21 -22.42 0.62
N HIS A 113 -11.65 -23.59 0.12
CA HIS A 113 -13.08 -23.91 -0.03
C HIS A 113 -13.79 -23.97 1.33
N VAL A 114 -13.22 -24.68 2.30
CA VAL A 114 -13.77 -24.76 3.66
C VAL A 114 -13.83 -23.38 4.31
N TYR A 115 -12.77 -22.59 4.18
CA TYR A 115 -12.76 -21.22 4.68
C TYR A 115 -13.84 -20.35 4.01
N SER A 116 -14.00 -20.45 2.69
CA SER A 116 -15.00 -19.71 1.92
C SER A 116 -16.42 -20.06 2.35
N ILE A 117 -16.69 -21.35 2.57
CA ILE A 117 -17.97 -21.84 3.12
C ILE A 117 -18.24 -21.22 4.49
N LEU A 118 -17.27 -21.30 5.42
CA LEU A 118 -17.41 -20.72 6.75
C LEU A 118 -17.65 -19.22 6.69
N TYR A 119 -16.90 -18.51 5.85
CA TYR A 119 -17.04 -17.08 5.66
C TYR A 119 -18.44 -16.71 5.14
N MET A 120 -18.93 -17.40 4.11
CA MET A 120 -20.27 -17.18 3.56
C MET A 120 -21.37 -17.44 4.59
N LEU A 121 -21.27 -18.55 5.33
CA LEU A 121 -22.20 -18.87 6.43
C LEU A 121 -22.20 -17.77 7.50
N GLY A 122 -21.02 -17.32 7.89
CA GLY A 122 -20.84 -16.27 8.89
C GLY A 122 -21.40 -14.93 8.47
N ASP A 123 -21.12 -14.48 7.26
CA ASP A 123 -21.61 -13.22 6.72
C ASP A 123 -23.14 -13.26 6.54
N TYR A 124 -23.71 -14.36 6.02
CA TYR A 124 -25.15 -14.56 5.91
C TYR A 124 -25.83 -14.52 7.29
N ASN A 125 -25.31 -15.28 8.27
CA ASN A 125 -25.82 -15.31 9.63
C ASN A 125 -25.69 -13.95 10.32
N LEU A 126 -24.57 -13.24 10.13
CA LEU A 126 -24.36 -11.92 10.69
C LEU A 126 -25.38 -10.92 10.19
N VAL A 127 -25.62 -10.87 8.88
CA VAL A 127 -26.61 -9.95 8.29
C VAL A 127 -28.02 -10.29 8.79
N ARG A 128 -28.41 -11.57 8.81
CA ARG A 128 -29.71 -12.03 9.36
C ARG A 128 -29.93 -11.66 10.83
N ASN A 129 -28.85 -11.49 11.58
CA ASN A 129 -28.85 -11.11 13.00
C ASN A 129 -28.54 -9.62 13.23
N SER A 130 -28.53 -8.81 12.18
CA SER A 130 -28.28 -7.36 12.22
C SER A 130 -29.53 -6.59 11.76
N PRO A 131 -30.63 -6.59 12.54
CA PRO A 131 -31.82 -5.82 12.19
C PRO A 131 -31.55 -4.32 12.19
N ILE A 132 -32.41 -3.57 11.51
CA ILE A 132 -32.54 -2.12 11.69
C ILE A 132 -33.08 -1.89 13.10
N ARG A 133 -32.50 -0.95 13.83
CA ARG A 133 -32.90 -0.68 15.22
C ARG A 133 -33.25 0.79 15.41
N ILE A 134 -34.31 1.06 16.15
CA ILE A 134 -34.63 2.38 16.68
C ILE A 134 -34.35 2.33 18.18
N LYS A 135 -33.36 3.10 18.65
CA LYS A 135 -32.95 3.18 20.05
C LYS A 135 -33.12 4.63 20.52
N GLY A 136 -34.16 4.90 21.30
CA GLY A 136 -34.57 6.27 21.63
C GLY A 136 -34.91 7.03 20.35
N ASN A 137 -34.13 8.08 20.07
CA ASN A 137 -34.26 8.95 18.89
C ASN A 137 -33.19 8.70 17.81
N ASN A 138 -32.42 7.61 17.93
CA ASN A 138 -31.41 7.23 16.94
C ASN A 138 -31.83 5.98 16.18
N VAL A 139 -31.65 6.02 14.85
CA VAL A 139 -31.90 4.89 13.96
C VAL A 139 -30.56 4.31 13.50
N VAL A 140 -30.39 3.00 13.63
CA VAL A 140 -29.17 2.27 13.25
C VAL A 140 -29.50 1.23 12.19
N MET A 141 -28.88 1.37 11.02
CA MET A 141 -29.04 0.47 9.87
C MET A 141 -27.70 -0.21 9.54
N ASN A 142 -27.52 -1.43 10.04
CA ASN A 142 -26.31 -2.21 9.81
C ASN A 142 -26.53 -3.24 8.68
N VAL A 143 -25.63 -3.25 7.71
CA VAL A 143 -25.55 -4.30 6.68
C VAL A 143 -24.39 -5.24 6.99
N GLY A 144 -24.64 -6.17 7.92
CA GLY A 144 -23.65 -7.10 8.45
C GLY A 144 -22.42 -6.37 9.00
N ALA A 145 -21.22 -6.90 8.72
CA ALA A 145 -19.95 -6.20 9.00
C ALA A 145 -19.51 -5.25 7.86
N ARG A 146 -20.33 -5.11 6.81
CA ARG A 146 -19.91 -4.47 5.55
C ARG A 146 -20.07 -2.96 5.63
N ARG A 147 -21.25 -2.50 6.08
CA ARG A 147 -21.64 -1.08 6.06
C ARG A 147 -22.56 -0.78 7.24
N SER A 148 -22.53 0.44 7.76
CA SER A 148 -23.49 0.91 8.77
C SER A 148 -23.87 2.35 8.53
N LEU A 149 -25.12 2.70 8.87
CA LEU A 149 -25.61 4.07 8.88
C LEU A 149 -26.28 4.33 10.23
N THR A 150 -26.01 5.48 10.83
CA THR A 150 -26.65 5.91 12.06
C THR A 150 -27.03 7.37 11.89
N PHE A 151 -28.29 7.68 12.17
CA PHE A 151 -28.83 9.03 12.07
C PHE A 151 -29.86 9.29 13.16
N HIS A 152 -30.05 10.57 13.48
CA HIS A 152 -31.06 11.00 14.42
C HIS A 152 -32.38 11.25 13.68
N ILE A 153 -33.51 11.09 14.38
CA ILE A 153 -34.86 11.26 13.80
C ILE A 153 -35.03 12.67 13.18
N ARG A 154 -34.49 13.69 13.84
CA ARG A 154 -34.45 15.09 13.35
C ARG A 154 -33.78 15.29 11.99
N ASP A 155 -32.87 14.39 11.59
CA ASP A 155 -32.10 14.48 10.35
C ASP A 155 -32.96 14.10 9.13
N VAL A 156 -34.11 13.45 9.35
CA VAL A 156 -35.04 13.02 8.30
C VAL A 156 -35.81 14.23 7.76
N ALA A 157 -35.73 14.44 6.45
CA ALA A 157 -36.49 15.47 5.73
C ALA A 157 -37.82 14.93 5.18
N ALA A 158 -37.78 13.74 4.58
CA ALA A 158 -38.95 13.11 3.97
C ALA A 158 -38.78 11.58 3.92
N ILE A 159 -39.90 10.87 3.98
CA ILE A 159 -39.98 9.42 3.78
C ILE A 159 -41.00 9.19 2.68
N GLN A 160 -40.60 8.57 1.57
CA GLN A 160 -41.48 8.38 0.42
C GLN A 160 -41.28 7.02 -0.25
N PRO A 161 -42.32 6.48 -0.92
CA PRO A 161 -42.17 5.29 -1.75
C PRO A 161 -41.14 5.53 -2.86
N ALA A 162 -40.32 4.53 -3.13
CA ALA A 162 -39.27 4.60 -4.14
C ALA A 162 -39.34 3.38 -5.07
N ARG A 163 -38.96 3.59 -6.34
CA ARG A 163 -38.89 2.52 -7.35
C ARG A 163 -37.53 2.54 -8.03
N THR A 164 -37.09 1.37 -8.47
CA THR A 164 -35.87 1.23 -9.26
C THR A 164 -36.03 1.98 -10.59
N GLN A 165 -35.07 2.86 -10.88
CA GLN A 165 -35.04 3.60 -12.14
C GLN A 165 -34.13 2.89 -13.15
N TYR A 166 -34.55 2.87 -14.41
CA TYR A 166 -33.82 2.28 -15.52
C TYR A 166 -33.53 3.35 -16.57
N ASN A 167 -32.36 3.27 -17.20
CA ASN A 167 -32.03 4.14 -18.32
C ASN A 167 -32.69 3.64 -19.61
N LYS A 168 -32.53 4.39 -20.71
CA LYS A 168 -33.09 4.03 -22.02
C LYS A 168 -32.56 2.70 -22.59
N SER A 169 -31.42 2.21 -22.10
CA SER A 169 -30.83 0.92 -22.51
C SER A 169 -31.21 -0.24 -21.58
N GLY A 170 -32.16 -0.05 -20.66
CA GLY A 170 -32.59 -1.08 -19.71
C GLY A 170 -31.62 -1.33 -18.55
N ALA A 171 -30.53 -0.56 -18.43
CA ALA A 171 -29.59 -0.64 -17.32
C ALA A 171 -30.07 0.17 -16.11
N ILE A 172 -29.77 -0.32 -14.91
CA ILE A 172 -30.19 0.28 -13.65
C ILE A 172 -29.47 1.62 -13.42
N ILE A 173 -30.21 2.67 -13.07
CA ILE A 173 -29.64 3.95 -12.68
C ILE A 173 -29.16 3.85 -11.23
N HIS A 174 -27.85 4.00 -11.05
CA HIS A 174 -27.25 4.03 -9.71
C HIS A 174 -27.22 5.43 -9.15
N GLU A 175 -28.05 5.68 -8.14
CA GLU A 175 -28.05 6.96 -7.44
C GLU A 175 -26.72 7.20 -6.69
N LYS A 176 -26.14 8.37 -6.91
CA LYS A 176 -24.95 8.83 -6.19
C LYS A 176 -25.34 9.19 -4.75
N ASN A 177 -24.41 9.00 -3.82
CA ASN A 177 -24.61 9.33 -2.40
C ASN A 177 -25.84 8.68 -1.73
N ALA A 178 -26.30 7.54 -2.24
CA ALA A 178 -27.34 6.75 -1.60
C ALA A 178 -26.74 5.63 -0.71
N TYR A 179 -27.37 5.41 0.46
CA TYR A 179 -27.11 4.26 1.33
C TYR A 179 -28.16 3.17 1.11
N HIS A 180 -27.82 2.12 0.37
CA HIS A 180 -28.72 1.00 0.17
C HIS A 180 -28.73 0.07 1.38
N VAL A 181 -29.88 -0.01 2.06
CA VAL A 181 -30.22 -0.98 3.09
C VAL A 181 -30.77 -2.22 2.38
N SER A 182 -29.85 -3.08 1.95
CA SER A 182 -30.13 -4.34 1.26
C SER A 182 -29.11 -5.37 1.71
N MET A 183 -29.55 -6.63 1.82
CA MET A 183 -28.70 -7.74 2.20
C MET A 183 -27.76 -8.13 1.06
N LEU A 184 -28.18 -7.92 -0.19
CA LEU A 184 -27.38 -8.21 -1.37
C LEU A 184 -26.13 -7.32 -1.45
N PRO A 185 -24.92 -7.89 -1.58
CA PRO A 185 -23.71 -7.09 -1.80
C PRO A 185 -23.82 -6.29 -3.10
N ARG A 186 -23.46 -5.00 -3.02
CA ARG A 186 -23.58 -4.04 -4.13
C ARG A 186 -22.75 -4.38 -5.37
N VAL A 187 -21.74 -5.25 -5.25
CA VAL A 187 -20.98 -5.72 -6.40
C VAL A 187 -21.87 -6.53 -7.36
N PHE A 188 -22.78 -7.35 -6.83
CA PHE A 188 -23.67 -8.16 -7.67
C PHE A 188 -24.68 -7.31 -8.44
N THR A 189 -25.16 -6.23 -7.82
CA THR A 189 -25.96 -5.22 -8.49
C THR A 189 -25.25 -4.56 -9.67
N ARG A 190 -23.94 -4.28 -9.53
CA ARG A 190 -23.18 -3.58 -10.57
C ARG A 190 -22.71 -4.50 -11.68
N VAL A 191 -22.37 -5.74 -11.35
CA VAL A 191 -21.78 -6.71 -12.29
C VAL A 191 -22.85 -7.54 -12.98
N PHE A 192 -23.86 -8.00 -12.24
CA PHE A 192 -24.87 -8.93 -12.72
C PHE A 192 -26.28 -8.32 -12.80
N GLY A 193 -26.45 -7.04 -12.45
CA GLY A 193 -27.76 -6.38 -12.46
C GLY A 193 -28.75 -6.88 -11.40
N MET A 194 -28.33 -7.76 -10.48
CA MET A 194 -29.20 -8.33 -9.45
C MET A 194 -29.44 -7.32 -8.32
N MET A 195 -30.70 -7.09 -7.94
CA MET A 195 -31.06 -6.22 -6.82
C MET A 195 -32.23 -6.80 -6.04
N ASP A 196 -32.33 -6.41 -4.76
CA ASP A 196 -33.58 -6.50 -4.03
C ASP A 196 -34.50 -5.36 -4.49
N GLU A 197 -35.81 -5.59 -4.47
CA GLU A 197 -36.78 -4.57 -4.84
C GLU A 197 -36.68 -3.36 -3.89
N LEU A 198 -36.60 -2.16 -4.45
CA LEU A 198 -36.61 -0.91 -3.69
C LEU A 198 -38.05 -0.58 -3.33
N LYS A 199 -38.31 -0.28 -2.05
CA LYS A 199 -39.66 0.03 -1.56
C LYS A 199 -39.81 1.48 -1.10
N TYR A 200 -38.86 1.96 -0.31
CA TYR A 200 -38.89 3.31 0.27
C TYR A 200 -37.54 4.00 0.18
N GLU A 201 -37.56 5.33 0.16
CA GLU A 201 -36.40 6.16 0.39
C GLU A 201 -36.62 7.11 1.57
N ILE A 202 -35.57 7.29 2.36
CA ILE A 202 -35.51 8.24 3.47
C ILE A 202 -34.51 9.32 3.05
N ILE A 203 -35.00 10.54 2.90
CA ILE A 203 -34.21 11.69 2.48
C ILE A 203 -33.77 12.46 3.72
N PHE A 204 -32.49 12.83 3.78
CA PHE A 204 -31.94 13.59 4.90
C PHE A 204 -31.94 15.09 4.60
N LYS A 205 -32.17 15.92 5.64
CA LYS A 205 -32.15 17.39 5.55
C LYS A 205 -30.78 17.89 5.11
N GLU A 206 -29.74 17.30 5.67
CA GLU A 206 -28.35 17.54 5.31
C GLU A 206 -27.65 16.22 4.99
N PRO A 207 -26.56 16.21 4.19
CA PRO A 207 -25.80 15.00 3.95
C PRO A 207 -25.15 14.50 5.25
N ILE A 208 -25.24 13.19 5.49
CA ILE A 208 -24.70 12.51 6.68
C ILE A 208 -23.65 11.45 6.30
N TYR A 209 -22.90 10.96 7.29
CA TYR A 209 -21.87 9.94 7.06
C TYR A 209 -22.40 8.52 7.27
N ALA A 210 -22.29 7.70 6.22
CA ALA A 210 -22.36 6.26 6.32
C ALA A 210 -20.96 5.65 6.46
N ARG A 211 -20.85 4.60 7.27
CA ARG A 211 -19.68 3.72 7.28
C ARG A 211 -19.79 2.70 6.16
N GLY A 212 -18.77 2.65 5.31
CA GLY A 212 -18.59 1.70 4.21
C GLY A 212 -17.68 0.54 4.57
N TYR A 213 -17.28 -0.22 3.54
CA TYR A 213 -16.33 -1.33 3.67
C TYR A 213 -15.03 -0.87 4.33
N PHE A 214 -14.48 -1.72 5.18
CA PHE A 214 -13.24 -1.48 5.95
C PHE A 214 -13.29 -0.24 6.87
N GLY A 215 -14.45 0.39 7.09
CA GLY A 215 -14.57 1.62 7.88
C GLY A 215 -14.46 2.91 7.08
N GLN A 216 -14.55 2.86 5.75
CA GLN A 216 -14.51 4.06 4.91
C GLN A 216 -15.71 4.98 5.19
N LYS A 217 -15.48 6.28 5.38
CA LYS A 217 -16.55 7.26 5.50
C LYS A 217 -17.10 7.59 4.11
N LYS A 218 -18.41 7.48 3.94
CA LYS A 218 -19.11 7.83 2.71
C LYS A 218 -20.22 8.82 3.01
N ILE A 219 -20.22 9.95 2.33
CA ILE A 219 -21.30 10.94 2.44
C ILE A 219 -22.53 10.38 1.73
N VAL A 220 -23.68 10.48 2.40
CA VAL A 220 -24.97 10.03 1.87
C VAL A 220 -26.06 11.09 2.13
N THR A 221 -26.94 11.27 1.15
CA THR A 221 -28.07 12.22 1.22
C THR A 221 -29.41 11.52 1.39
N LYS A 222 -29.44 10.21 1.17
CA LYS A 222 -30.63 9.37 1.32
C LYS A 222 -30.27 7.94 1.70
N ALA A 223 -31.19 7.26 2.38
CA ALA A 223 -31.16 5.82 2.60
C ALA A 223 -32.25 5.14 1.75
N LEU A 224 -31.87 4.12 1.00
CA LEU A 224 -32.72 3.36 0.09
C LEU A 224 -33.03 2.01 0.73
N LEU A 225 -34.30 1.75 1.00
CA LEU A 225 -34.76 0.60 1.77
C LEU A 225 -35.31 -0.50 0.86
N SER A 226 -34.64 -1.64 0.87
CA SER A 226 -35.08 -2.86 0.19
C SER A 226 -35.36 -3.92 1.24
N MET A 227 -36.65 -4.09 1.55
CA MET A 227 -37.13 -5.11 2.48
C MET A 227 -38.54 -5.53 2.08
N ASP A 228 -38.89 -6.77 2.40
CA ASP A 228 -40.16 -7.40 2.01
C ASP A 228 -41.38 -6.79 2.72
N ASN A 229 -41.24 -6.48 4.02
CA ASN A 229 -42.30 -5.89 4.84
C ASN A 229 -41.77 -4.62 5.56
N PRO A 230 -41.68 -3.48 4.85
CA PRO A 230 -41.20 -2.21 5.40
C PRO A 230 -42.19 -1.46 6.28
N GLU A 231 -43.48 -1.75 6.16
CA GLU A 231 -44.56 -0.92 6.71
C GLU A 231 -44.41 -0.70 8.22
N PRO A 232 -44.15 -1.72 9.07
CA PRO A 232 -43.99 -1.50 10.52
C PRO A 232 -42.84 -0.58 10.87
N PHE A 233 -41.73 -0.65 10.12
CA PHE A 233 -40.58 0.23 10.36
C PHE A 233 -40.88 1.67 9.92
N ILE A 234 -41.53 1.82 8.76
CA ILE A 234 -41.84 3.14 8.21
C ILE A 234 -42.87 3.86 9.07
N MET A 235 -43.93 3.17 9.52
CA MET A 235 -44.94 3.74 10.42
C MET A 235 -44.31 4.23 11.74
N ASP A 236 -43.55 3.38 12.41
CA ASP A 236 -42.91 3.73 13.70
C ASP A 236 -41.87 4.85 13.54
N LEU A 237 -41.20 4.93 12.38
CA LEU A 237 -40.27 6.02 12.07
C LEU A 237 -41.02 7.33 11.80
N GLN A 238 -42.10 7.30 11.00
CA GLN A 238 -42.92 8.47 10.68
C GLN A 238 -43.56 9.05 11.94
N GLU A 239 -44.20 8.21 12.76
CA GLU A 239 -44.80 8.63 14.04
C GLU A 239 -43.77 9.35 14.92
N LYS A 240 -42.56 8.79 15.06
CA LYS A 240 -41.52 9.46 15.84
C LYS A 240 -40.98 10.73 15.22
N VAL A 241 -40.92 10.86 13.89
CA VAL A 241 -40.51 12.10 13.23
C VAL A 241 -41.55 13.19 13.48
N GLU A 242 -42.83 12.86 13.44
CA GLU A 242 -43.95 13.79 13.66
C GLU A 242 -44.08 14.24 15.12
N CYS A 243 -43.94 13.32 16.07
CA CYS A 243 -44.01 13.62 17.50
C CYS A 243 -42.73 14.24 18.09
N TYR A 244 -41.68 14.41 17.29
CA TYR A 244 -40.41 14.95 17.78
C TYR A 244 -40.45 16.48 17.86
N GLU A 245 -40.63 17.01 19.07
CA GLU A 245 -40.45 18.44 19.35
C GLU A 245 -38.97 18.76 19.60
N ASP A 246 -38.42 19.69 18.83
CA ASP A 246 -37.02 20.12 18.90
C ASP A 246 -36.80 20.97 20.18
N THR A 247 -36.63 20.29 21.30
CA THR A 247 -36.61 20.88 22.66
C THR A 247 -35.20 21.22 23.15
N GLU A 248 -34.15 20.90 22.38
CA GLU A 248 -32.76 21.21 22.75
C GLU A 248 -32.01 21.88 21.58
N ASP A 249 -31.43 23.06 21.85
CA ASP A 249 -30.50 23.77 20.95
C ASP A 249 -29.14 23.04 20.89
N HIS A 250 -29.15 21.83 20.33
CA HIS A 250 -27.96 21.04 20.08
C HIS A 250 -27.47 21.29 18.66
N ARG A 251 -26.83 22.46 18.49
CA ARG A 251 -25.95 22.88 17.36
C ARG A 251 -24.73 21.95 17.10
N LEU A 252 -24.81 20.66 17.41
CA LEU A 252 -23.65 19.77 17.44
C LEU A 252 -23.54 18.70 16.34
N VAL A 253 -24.42 18.67 15.33
CA VAL A 253 -24.27 17.68 14.23
C VAL A 253 -23.69 18.27 12.94
N ALA A 254 -23.67 19.59 12.80
CA ALA A 254 -23.04 20.26 11.64
C ALA A 254 -21.50 20.36 11.72
N ALA A 255 -20.87 19.93 12.82
CA ALA A 255 -19.41 20.07 13.03
C ALA A 255 -18.56 18.91 12.47
N ALA A 256 -19.14 17.92 11.79
CA ALA A 256 -18.40 16.74 11.31
C ALA A 256 -17.74 16.91 9.93
N TYR A 257 -17.85 18.09 9.29
CA TYR A 257 -17.14 18.40 8.04
C TYR A 257 -15.70 18.87 8.29
N GLU A 258 -14.98 18.18 9.17
CA GLU A 258 -13.54 18.41 9.33
C GLU A 258 -12.82 18.06 8.02
N GLY A 259 -12.26 19.10 7.40
CA GLY A 259 -11.61 19.08 6.11
C GLY A 259 -10.62 17.93 5.93
N LYS A 260 -10.51 17.46 4.69
CA LYS A 260 -9.53 16.44 4.28
C LYS A 260 -8.18 16.76 4.90
N ARG A 261 -7.66 15.85 5.73
CA ARG A 261 -6.34 16.01 6.34
C ARG A 261 -5.29 16.20 5.24
N PRO A 262 -4.22 16.97 5.51
CA PRO A 262 -3.18 17.21 4.52
C PRO A 262 -2.59 15.90 4.00
N ASN A 263 -2.12 15.93 2.74
CA ASN A 263 -1.53 14.74 2.11
C ASN A 263 -0.38 14.17 2.95
N ILE A 264 -0.39 12.85 3.12
CA ILE A 264 0.58 12.13 3.95
C ILE A 264 1.99 12.33 3.43
N ILE A 265 2.16 12.27 2.12
CA ILE A 265 3.42 12.52 1.41
C ILE A 265 3.22 13.58 0.32
N ASN A 266 4.30 14.09 -0.23
CA ASN A 266 4.23 14.88 -1.45
C ASN A 266 4.18 13.92 -2.65
N TRP A 267 2.98 13.70 -3.19
CA TRP A 267 2.77 12.75 -4.30
C TRP A 267 3.53 13.15 -5.58
N LYS A 268 3.76 14.44 -5.81
CA LYS A 268 4.56 14.88 -6.97
C LYS A 268 6.01 14.41 -6.85
N VAL A 269 6.62 14.64 -5.68
CA VAL A 269 7.99 14.16 -5.37
C VAL A 269 8.05 12.63 -5.47
N TYR A 270 7.05 11.93 -4.92
CA TYR A 270 6.98 10.47 -4.99
C TYR A 270 6.99 9.95 -6.44
N PHE A 271 6.11 10.47 -7.31
CA PHE A 271 6.06 10.00 -8.70
C PHE A 271 7.29 10.43 -9.51
N THR A 272 7.88 11.60 -9.23
CA THR A 272 9.15 12.00 -9.84
C THR A 272 10.28 11.04 -9.48
N LEU A 273 10.42 10.70 -8.20
CA LEU A 273 11.43 9.73 -7.75
C LEU A 273 11.17 8.32 -8.30
N LEU A 274 9.90 7.91 -8.40
CA LEU A 274 9.54 6.61 -8.96
C LEU A 274 9.93 6.52 -10.45
N VAL A 275 9.59 7.54 -11.24
CA VAL A 275 10.00 7.62 -12.65
C VAL A 275 11.53 7.64 -12.75
N LEU A 276 12.22 8.38 -11.88
CA LEU A 276 13.68 8.42 -11.87
C LEU A 276 14.28 7.03 -11.60
N ASN A 277 13.74 6.26 -10.64
CA ASN A 277 14.18 4.88 -10.36
C ASN A 277 13.91 3.93 -11.54
N ILE A 278 12.81 4.10 -12.28
CA ILE A 278 12.56 3.32 -13.50
C ILE A 278 13.59 3.65 -14.59
N LEU A 279 13.89 4.95 -14.78
CA LEU A 279 14.93 5.38 -15.71
C LEU A 279 16.32 4.87 -15.28
N GLY A 280 16.60 4.88 -13.98
CA GLY A 280 17.82 4.30 -13.42
C GLY A 280 17.90 2.80 -13.67
N ALA A 281 16.79 2.08 -13.50
CA ALA A 281 16.72 0.65 -13.80
C ALA A 281 16.98 0.33 -15.27
N LEU A 282 16.41 1.12 -16.18
CA LEU A 282 16.66 1.01 -17.62
C LEU A 282 18.12 1.33 -18.00
N ALA A 283 18.77 2.24 -17.27
CA ALA A 283 20.14 2.65 -17.53
C ALA A 283 21.16 1.61 -17.01
N ILE A 284 20.94 1.04 -15.82
CA ILE A 284 21.86 0.06 -15.24
C ILE A 284 21.72 -1.34 -15.85
N SER A 285 20.55 -1.71 -16.40
CA SER A 285 20.36 -3.04 -16.97
C SER A 285 21.36 -3.42 -18.07
N PRO A 286 21.64 -2.60 -19.10
CA PRO A 286 22.63 -2.97 -20.12
C PRO A 286 24.06 -3.04 -19.55
N TYR A 287 24.39 -2.22 -18.54
CA TYR A 287 25.67 -2.31 -17.85
C TYR A 287 25.83 -3.63 -17.08
N ALA A 288 24.78 -4.02 -16.35
CA ALA A 288 24.75 -5.28 -15.61
C ALA A 288 24.82 -6.51 -16.53
N MET A 289 24.20 -6.43 -17.72
CA MET A 289 24.34 -7.46 -18.75
C MET A 289 25.78 -7.55 -19.26
N ALA A 290 26.40 -6.42 -19.60
CA ALA A 290 27.73 -6.39 -20.19
C ALA A 290 28.85 -6.77 -19.21
N ARG A 291 28.75 -6.33 -17.94
CA ARG A 291 29.79 -6.56 -16.93
C ARG A 291 29.69 -7.95 -16.30
N GLU A 292 28.47 -8.33 -15.88
CA GLU A 292 28.26 -9.49 -15.00
C GLU A 292 27.54 -10.67 -15.71
N ASN A 293 27.17 -10.52 -17.00
CA ASN A 293 26.44 -11.52 -17.78
C ASN A 293 25.16 -12.05 -17.09
N LEU A 294 24.52 -11.22 -16.24
CA LEU A 294 23.41 -11.65 -15.37
C LEU A 294 22.20 -12.20 -16.14
N HIS A 295 21.95 -11.71 -17.35
CA HIS A 295 20.85 -12.20 -18.18
C HIS A 295 21.05 -13.66 -18.59
N GLU A 296 22.29 -14.07 -18.90
CA GLU A 296 22.63 -15.47 -19.21
C GLU A 296 22.57 -16.36 -17.96
N VAL A 297 23.11 -15.88 -16.83
CA VAL A 297 23.08 -16.60 -15.55
C VAL A 297 21.64 -16.93 -15.12
N ILE A 298 20.71 -16.00 -15.37
CA ILE A 298 19.28 -16.17 -15.05
C ILE A 298 18.53 -16.92 -16.17
N GLY A 299 19.15 -17.14 -17.33
CA GLY A 299 18.53 -17.81 -18.47
C GLY A 299 17.44 -16.99 -19.16
N MET A 300 17.59 -15.67 -19.20
CA MET A 300 16.64 -14.73 -19.80
C MET A 300 17.24 -14.06 -21.04
N SER A 301 16.40 -13.78 -22.05
CA SER A 301 16.78 -12.85 -23.12
C SER A 301 17.01 -11.44 -22.55
N GLU A 302 17.81 -10.62 -23.24
CA GLU A 302 18.14 -9.25 -22.82
C GLU A 302 16.88 -8.40 -22.53
N LEU A 303 15.86 -8.52 -23.39
CA LEU A 303 14.58 -7.83 -23.20
C LEU A 303 13.85 -8.33 -21.95
N SER A 304 13.79 -9.65 -21.76
CA SER A 304 13.14 -10.26 -20.59
C SER A 304 13.84 -9.87 -19.30
N PHE A 305 15.18 -9.87 -19.28
CA PHE A 305 15.97 -9.41 -18.14
C PHE A 305 15.74 -7.93 -17.84
N THR A 306 15.72 -7.07 -18.86
CA THR A 306 15.42 -5.64 -18.68
C THR A 306 14.03 -5.43 -18.09
N LEU A 307 13.01 -6.10 -18.63
CA LEU A 307 11.64 -6.00 -18.14
C LEU A 307 11.53 -6.52 -16.71
N PHE A 308 12.16 -7.66 -16.41
CA PHE A 308 12.23 -8.23 -15.06
C PHE A 308 12.83 -7.22 -14.08
N TYR A 309 14.00 -6.66 -14.40
CA TYR A 309 14.70 -5.70 -13.55
C TYR A 309 13.89 -4.41 -13.34
N VAL A 310 13.28 -3.87 -14.38
CA VAL A 310 12.41 -2.69 -14.29
C VAL A 310 11.17 -2.95 -13.42
N ILE A 311 10.53 -4.10 -13.58
CA ILE A 311 9.37 -4.48 -12.75
C ILE A 311 9.79 -4.63 -11.29
N GLN A 312 10.92 -5.29 -11.03
CA GLN A 312 11.47 -5.44 -9.69
C GLN A 312 11.69 -4.06 -9.04
N VAL A 313 12.39 -3.16 -9.72
CA VAL A 313 12.66 -1.80 -9.22
C VAL A 313 11.37 -1.00 -9.03
N LEU A 314 10.39 -1.11 -9.94
CA LEU A 314 9.10 -0.45 -9.82
C LEU A 314 8.36 -0.85 -8.54
N LEU A 315 8.31 -2.16 -8.25
CA LEU A 315 7.64 -2.69 -7.07
C LEU A 315 8.36 -2.29 -5.79
N GLU A 316 9.69 -2.47 -5.76
CA GLU A 316 10.54 -2.14 -4.62
C GLU A 316 10.52 -0.62 -4.33
N ALA A 317 10.87 0.21 -5.32
CA ALA A 317 10.89 1.65 -5.17
C ALA A 317 9.50 2.21 -4.83
N GLY A 318 8.42 1.64 -5.38
CA GLY A 318 7.06 2.06 -5.05
C GLY A 318 6.77 2.00 -3.55
N ILE A 319 7.13 0.89 -2.89
CA ILE A 319 6.91 0.72 -1.45
C ILE A 319 7.92 1.54 -0.64
N LEU A 320 9.21 1.41 -0.96
CA LEU A 320 10.28 2.03 -0.19
C LEU A 320 10.22 3.55 -0.24
N LEU A 321 9.99 4.16 -1.41
CA LEU A 321 9.83 5.62 -1.54
C LEU A 321 8.62 6.13 -0.77
N PHE A 322 7.50 5.40 -0.78
CA PHE A 322 6.31 5.80 -0.02
C PHE A 322 6.60 5.85 1.48
N ILE A 323 7.19 4.77 2.01
CA ILE A 323 7.55 4.68 3.44
C ILE A 323 8.60 5.74 3.77
N ALA A 324 9.62 5.89 2.94
CA ALA A 324 10.70 6.84 3.15
C ALA A 324 10.21 8.28 3.21
N LEU A 325 9.41 8.73 2.23
CA LEU A 325 8.85 10.08 2.22
C LEU A 325 7.88 10.33 3.40
N TRP A 326 7.15 9.30 3.82
CA TRP A 326 6.29 9.39 5.01
C TRP A 326 7.10 9.55 6.30
N LEU A 327 8.22 8.85 6.43
CA LEU A 327 9.13 8.96 7.57
C LEU A 327 9.97 10.24 7.51
N ALA A 328 10.39 10.68 6.33
CA ALA A 328 11.22 11.85 6.10
C ALA A 328 10.55 13.12 6.65
N LYS A 329 9.22 13.26 6.50
CA LYS A 329 8.46 14.36 7.12
C LYS A 329 8.56 14.39 8.64
N LYS A 330 8.64 13.23 9.30
CA LYS A 330 8.77 13.14 10.77
C LYS A 330 10.19 13.45 11.24
N VAL A 331 11.18 13.07 10.44
CA VAL A 331 12.61 13.30 10.70
C VAL A 331 13.07 14.69 10.23
N LYS A 332 12.24 15.38 9.43
CA LYS A 332 12.53 16.68 8.78
C LYS A 332 13.69 16.62 7.78
N LEU A 333 13.86 15.49 7.08
CA LEU A 333 14.76 15.37 5.92
C LEU A 333 14.06 15.90 4.66
N LYS A 334 14.84 16.39 3.70
CA LYS A 334 14.33 17.16 2.55
C LYS A 334 14.79 16.57 1.21
N THR A 335 14.02 16.86 0.17
CA THR A 335 14.37 16.68 -1.25
C THR A 335 14.37 18.04 -1.95
N PRO A 336 15.37 18.89 -1.67
CA PRO A 336 15.32 20.33 -1.94
C PRO A 336 15.13 20.72 -3.42
N ILE A 337 15.78 20.02 -4.36
CA ILE A 337 15.69 20.38 -5.79
C ILE A 337 14.33 19.96 -6.34
N ILE A 338 13.91 18.73 -6.05
CA ILE A 338 12.63 18.18 -6.53
C ILE A 338 11.46 18.94 -5.89
N GLU A 339 11.55 19.31 -4.61
CA GLU A 339 10.55 20.15 -3.94
C GLU A 339 10.48 21.56 -4.55
N ALA A 340 11.63 22.19 -4.82
CA ALA A 340 11.70 23.52 -5.41
C ALA A 340 11.09 23.56 -6.82
N PHE A 341 11.28 22.50 -7.63
CA PHE A 341 10.68 22.39 -8.96
C PHE A 341 9.14 22.53 -8.93
N PHE A 342 8.49 22.04 -7.88
CA PHE A 342 7.04 22.14 -7.71
C PHE A 342 6.58 23.35 -6.90
N ASN A 343 7.51 24.15 -6.38
CA ASN A 343 7.21 25.29 -5.53
C ASN A 343 7.67 26.59 -6.20
N LYS A 344 6.71 27.37 -6.72
CA LYS A 344 6.95 28.57 -7.53
C LYS A 344 7.78 29.67 -6.83
N ASN A 345 7.91 29.61 -5.50
CA ASN A 345 8.59 30.62 -4.70
C ASN A 345 10.08 30.32 -4.41
N GLN A 346 10.67 29.23 -4.95
CA GLN A 346 12.08 28.90 -4.77
C GLN A 346 12.85 28.99 -6.09
N SER A 347 13.89 29.82 -6.13
CA SER A 347 14.78 29.95 -7.30
C SER A 347 15.74 28.77 -7.39
N LEU A 348 15.72 28.07 -8.52
CA LEU A 348 16.63 26.96 -8.82
C LEU A 348 18.12 27.39 -8.86
N HIS A 349 18.40 28.68 -9.12
CA HIS A 349 19.77 29.21 -9.14
C HIS A 349 20.48 29.07 -7.77
N SER A 350 19.73 28.98 -6.67
CA SER A 350 20.28 28.78 -5.32
C SER A 350 20.99 27.44 -5.13
N PHE A 351 20.82 26.47 -6.03
CA PHE A 351 21.36 25.11 -5.88
C PHE A 351 22.68 24.86 -6.63
N ARG A 352 23.16 25.82 -7.45
CA ARG A 352 24.38 25.65 -8.26
C ARG A 352 25.61 25.30 -7.41
N LYS A 353 25.82 26.00 -6.29
CA LYS A 353 26.95 25.75 -5.38
C LYS A 353 26.86 24.36 -4.71
N PRO A 354 25.72 23.97 -4.10
CA PRO A 354 25.52 22.60 -3.60
C PRO A 354 25.73 21.50 -4.65
N VAL A 355 25.27 21.69 -5.90
CA VAL A 355 25.50 20.74 -7.00
C VAL A 355 27.00 20.56 -7.25
N LEU A 356 27.74 21.66 -7.43
CA LEU A 356 29.18 21.60 -7.70
C LEU A 356 29.98 20.99 -6.54
N GLN A 357 29.62 21.33 -5.30
CA GLN A 357 30.24 20.75 -4.11
C GLN A 357 29.99 19.24 -4.02
N SER A 358 28.79 18.78 -4.36
CA SER A 358 28.44 17.37 -4.34
C SER A 358 29.23 16.58 -5.38
N ALA A 359 29.34 17.12 -6.59
CA ALA A 359 30.18 16.55 -7.63
C ALA A 359 31.66 16.48 -7.21
N LEU A 360 32.19 17.55 -6.59
CA LEU A 360 33.55 17.55 -6.06
C LEU A 360 33.77 16.48 -4.99
N TYR A 361 32.85 16.36 -4.02
CA TYR A 361 32.96 15.32 -2.99
C TYR A 361 32.84 13.90 -3.56
N GLY A 362 32.03 13.71 -4.60
CA GLY A 362 31.96 12.45 -5.33
C GLY A 362 33.28 12.11 -6.03
N VAL A 363 33.88 13.06 -6.75
CA VAL A 363 35.21 12.88 -7.36
C VAL A 363 36.26 12.53 -6.30
N LEU A 364 36.29 13.26 -5.18
CA LEU A 364 37.23 12.99 -4.09
C LEU A 364 37.00 11.60 -3.47
N ALA A 365 35.75 11.17 -3.31
CA ALA A 365 35.42 9.83 -2.82
C ALA A 365 35.88 8.75 -3.81
N GLY A 366 35.60 8.92 -5.11
CA GLY A 366 36.06 8.02 -6.16
C GLY A 366 37.59 7.90 -6.19
N VAL A 367 38.31 9.03 -6.13
CA VAL A 367 39.78 9.04 -6.07
C VAL A 367 40.30 8.35 -4.81
N ALA A 368 39.70 8.60 -3.64
CA ALA A 368 40.08 7.95 -2.39
C ALA A 368 39.87 6.43 -2.45
N ILE A 369 38.77 5.98 -3.04
CA ILE A 369 38.47 4.56 -3.29
C ILE A 369 39.51 3.96 -4.24
N SER A 370 39.83 4.62 -5.37
CA SER A 370 40.84 4.14 -6.31
C SER A 370 42.21 4.01 -5.67
N ILE A 371 42.65 5.02 -4.91
CA ILE A 371 43.95 4.99 -4.21
C ILE A 371 43.99 3.83 -3.20
N PHE A 372 42.93 3.68 -2.40
CA PHE A 372 42.86 2.59 -1.44
C PHE A 372 42.90 1.22 -2.13
N SER A 373 42.13 1.07 -3.22
CA SER A 373 42.11 -0.15 -4.03
C SER A 373 43.51 -0.47 -4.57
N LEU A 374 44.23 0.49 -5.13
CA LEU A 374 45.60 0.29 -5.65
C LEU A 374 46.60 -0.15 -4.57
N ILE A 375 46.49 0.41 -3.36
CA ILE A 375 47.38 0.06 -2.23
C ILE A 375 47.15 -1.39 -1.78
N VAL A 376 45.89 -1.84 -1.80
CA VAL A 376 45.49 -3.09 -1.13
C VAL A 376 45.36 -4.27 -2.11
N SER A 377 45.14 -4.02 -3.40
CA SER A 377 44.91 -5.06 -4.41
C SER A 377 46.10 -6.01 -4.56
N LYS A 378 47.32 -5.48 -4.73
CA LYS A 378 48.53 -6.30 -4.94
C LYS A 378 48.90 -7.15 -3.70
N PRO A 379 48.93 -6.61 -2.47
CA PRO A 379 49.18 -7.42 -1.27
C PRO A 379 48.15 -8.53 -1.02
N LEU A 380 46.90 -8.33 -1.46
CA LEU A 380 45.83 -9.31 -1.31
C LEU A 380 45.72 -10.29 -2.49
N GLY A 381 46.60 -10.20 -3.49
CA GLY A 381 46.59 -11.08 -4.65
C GLY A 381 45.38 -10.89 -5.57
N VAL A 382 44.78 -9.70 -5.59
CA VAL A 382 43.66 -9.38 -6.48
C VAL A 382 44.15 -9.35 -7.92
N ASP A 383 43.60 -10.23 -8.75
CA ASP A 383 43.79 -10.24 -10.19
C ASP A 383 42.53 -9.69 -10.87
N ASN A 384 42.68 -8.54 -11.53
CA ASN A 384 41.58 -7.89 -12.26
C ASN A 384 41.52 -8.31 -13.74
N SER A 385 42.42 -9.18 -14.21
CA SER A 385 42.50 -9.55 -15.63
C SER A 385 41.27 -10.32 -16.15
N SER A 386 40.50 -10.93 -15.25
CA SER A 386 39.24 -11.63 -15.56
C SER A 386 38.02 -10.73 -15.57
N LEU A 387 38.12 -9.47 -15.12
CA LEU A 387 37.00 -8.53 -15.07
C LEU A 387 36.71 -7.98 -16.47
N ASN A 388 35.48 -8.15 -16.93
CA ASN A 388 35.02 -7.57 -18.18
C ASN A 388 34.60 -6.11 -17.96
N GLU A 389 35.50 -5.16 -18.22
CA GLU A 389 35.18 -3.73 -18.11
C GLU A 389 34.37 -3.25 -19.33
N PRO A 390 33.10 -2.82 -19.16
CA PRO A 390 32.27 -2.40 -20.29
C PRO A 390 32.74 -1.10 -20.95
N ALA A 391 32.18 -0.80 -22.12
CA ALA A 391 32.40 0.48 -22.80
C ALA A 391 32.03 1.68 -21.89
N TRP A 392 32.74 2.82 -22.04
CA TRP A 392 32.56 4.02 -21.18
C TRP A 392 31.11 4.50 -21.08
N TRP A 393 30.34 4.37 -22.16
CA TRP A 393 28.95 4.83 -22.20
C TRP A 393 28.04 3.91 -21.38
N LEU A 394 28.33 2.59 -21.35
CA LEU A 394 27.68 1.64 -20.45
C LEU A 394 28.05 1.94 -19.00
N GLY A 395 29.33 2.22 -18.73
CA GLY A 395 29.78 2.69 -17.41
C GLY A 395 29.00 3.91 -16.95
N THR A 396 28.82 4.91 -17.83
CA THR A 396 28.05 6.13 -17.53
C THR A 396 26.57 5.85 -17.24
N LEU A 397 25.92 4.97 -18.02
CA LEU A 397 24.54 4.57 -17.78
C LEU A 397 24.40 3.77 -16.46
N GLY A 398 25.35 2.87 -16.21
CA GLY A 398 25.47 2.11 -14.97
C GLY A 398 25.59 3.04 -13.76
N SER A 399 26.50 4.02 -13.81
CA SER A 399 26.67 5.04 -12.77
C SER A 399 25.39 5.83 -12.50
N PHE A 400 24.66 6.22 -13.54
CA PHE A 400 23.40 6.94 -13.35
C PHE A 400 22.35 6.07 -12.66
N GLY A 401 22.20 4.83 -13.13
CA GLY A 401 21.22 3.91 -12.56
C GLY A 401 21.54 3.49 -11.13
N ALA A 402 22.81 3.19 -10.82
CA ALA A 402 23.27 2.88 -9.48
C ALA A 402 23.03 4.07 -8.54
N ALA A 403 23.49 5.27 -8.93
CA ALA A 403 23.31 6.48 -8.14
C ALA A 403 21.85 6.80 -7.84
N VAL A 404 20.91 6.54 -8.74
CA VAL A 404 19.49 6.78 -8.47
C VAL A 404 18.89 5.70 -7.58
N ASN A 405 19.07 4.43 -7.97
CA ASN A 405 18.37 3.30 -7.35
C ASN A 405 18.91 3.05 -5.94
N GLU A 406 20.23 3.05 -5.79
CA GLU A 406 20.87 2.78 -4.51
C GLU A 406 20.67 3.92 -3.51
N GLU A 407 20.76 5.18 -3.94
CA GLU A 407 20.50 6.31 -3.04
C GLU A 407 19.03 6.37 -2.59
N SER A 408 18.10 5.91 -3.43
CA SER A 408 16.69 5.77 -3.05
C SER A 408 16.48 4.75 -1.92
N ILE A 409 17.18 3.61 -1.99
CA ILE A 409 17.07 2.53 -1.00
C ILE A 409 17.88 2.85 0.27
N PHE A 410 19.18 3.10 0.12
CA PHE A 410 20.07 3.21 1.27
C PHE A 410 19.95 4.58 1.94
N ARG A 411 19.90 5.67 1.17
CA ARG A 411 19.88 7.01 1.76
C ARG A 411 18.46 7.42 2.08
N LEU A 412 17.61 7.55 1.06
CA LEU A 412 16.24 8.03 1.29
C LEU A 412 15.46 7.07 2.21
N PHE A 413 15.46 5.76 1.99
CA PHE A 413 14.74 4.82 2.85
C PHE A 413 15.50 4.44 4.12
N LEU A 414 16.66 3.76 4.02
CA LEU A 414 17.29 3.11 5.18
C LEU A 414 17.84 4.11 6.21
N VAL A 415 18.58 5.16 5.79
CA VAL A 415 19.05 6.20 6.74
C VAL A 415 17.86 6.89 7.42
N THR A 416 16.82 7.26 6.67
CA THR A 416 15.61 7.88 7.24
C THR A 416 14.92 6.96 8.25
N MET A 417 14.79 5.67 7.92
CA MET A 417 14.18 4.67 8.80
C MET A 417 14.98 4.50 10.09
N LEU A 418 16.31 4.39 10.01
CA LEU A 418 17.17 4.24 11.19
C LEU A 418 17.13 5.48 12.08
N ILE A 419 17.13 6.70 11.52
CA ILE A 419 16.96 7.91 12.33
C ILE A 419 15.59 7.90 13.02
N TRP A 420 14.53 7.55 12.29
CA TRP A 420 13.18 7.48 12.85
C TRP A 420 13.05 6.42 13.96
N LEU A 421 13.64 5.24 13.79
CA LEU A 421 13.66 4.18 14.81
C LEU A 421 14.38 4.64 16.08
N GLN A 422 15.53 5.30 15.94
CA GLN A 422 16.26 5.87 17.07
C GLN A 422 15.44 6.98 17.78
N MET A 423 14.70 7.79 17.03
CA MET A 423 13.79 8.79 17.63
C MET A 423 12.64 8.13 18.40
N LYS A 424 12.11 7.00 17.90
CA LYS A 424 11.00 6.27 18.52
C LYS A 424 11.44 5.49 19.76
N TRP A 425 12.61 4.83 19.70
CA TRP A 425 13.13 4.02 20.79
C TRP A 425 13.64 4.87 21.95
N PHE A 426 14.49 5.86 21.65
CA PHE A 426 15.11 6.71 22.66
C PHE A 426 14.32 7.98 22.98
N ARG A 427 13.06 8.09 22.51
CA ARG A 427 12.14 9.23 22.72
C ARG A 427 12.83 10.60 22.59
N GLY A 428 13.03 11.08 21.36
CA GLY A 428 13.63 12.40 21.16
C GLY A 428 13.72 12.85 19.70
N THR A 429 14.49 13.91 19.45
CA THR A 429 14.71 14.47 18.10
C THR A 429 15.88 13.78 17.37
N ALA A 430 16.04 14.08 16.08
CA ALA A 430 17.14 13.63 15.23
C ALA A 430 18.43 14.40 15.54
N THR A 431 19.10 14.05 16.63
CA THR A 431 20.40 14.65 17.01
C THR A 431 21.49 14.34 15.98
N LYS A 432 22.57 15.13 15.99
CA LYS A 432 23.74 14.91 15.11
C LYS A 432 24.34 13.51 15.30
N ALA A 433 24.38 13.01 16.54
CA ALA A 433 24.82 11.64 16.83
C ALA A 433 23.93 10.59 16.15
N LYS A 434 22.60 10.65 16.32
CA LYS A 434 21.66 9.69 15.71
C LYS A 434 21.76 9.66 14.18
N LYS A 435 21.96 10.84 13.58
CA LYS A 435 22.19 11.02 12.14
C LYS A 435 23.45 10.29 11.69
N TRP A 436 24.59 10.53 12.33
CA TRP A 436 25.84 9.84 12.01
C TRP A 436 25.80 8.35 12.29
N THR A 437 25.16 7.90 13.38
CA THR A 437 24.96 6.48 13.65
C THR A 437 24.18 5.81 12.52
N ALA A 438 23.10 6.45 12.02
CA ALA A 438 22.36 5.92 10.87
C ALA A 438 23.21 5.87 9.60
N ILE A 439 23.99 6.91 9.32
CA ILE A 439 24.90 6.95 8.16
C ILE A 439 25.94 5.80 8.24
N VAL A 440 26.60 5.62 9.38
CA VAL A 440 27.62 4.58 9.57
C VAL A 440 27.00 3.19 9.43
N VAL A 441 25.88 2.92 10.10
CA VAL A 441 25.20 1.63 10.02
C VAL A 441 24.76 1.33 8.59
N THR A 442 24.16 2.30 7.89
CA THR A 442 23.79 2.13 6.48
C THR A 442 25.01 1.91 5.58
N SER A 443 26.14 2.58 5.84
CA SER A 443 27.38 2.40 5.06
C SER A 443 27.94 0.98 5.21
N LEU A 444 27.86 0.41 6.42
CA LEU A 444 28.24 -0.98 6.67
C LEU A 444 27.30 -1.96 5.97
N VAL A 445 25.98 -1.75 6.07
CA VAL A 445 24.99 -2.57 5.36
C VAL A 445 25.21 -2.51 3.85
N PHE A 446 25.45 -1.31 3.31
CA PHE A 446 25.78 -1.10 1.90
C PHE A 446 27.01 -1.90 1.48
N GLY A 447 28.11 -1.84 2.25
CA GLY A 447 29.29 -2.66 1.97
C GLY A 447 29.03 -4.16 2.06
N ILE A 448 28.25 -4.63 3.04
CA ILE A 448 27.89 -6.05 3.16
C ILE A 448 27.07 -6.53 1.96
N MET A 449 26.18 -5.69 1.42
CA MET A 449 25.36 -6.04 0.25
C MET A 449 26.19 -6.27 -1.02
N HIS A 450 27.42 -5.76 -1.08
CA HIS A 450 28.35 -6.01 -2.19
C HIS A 450 29.07 -7.36 -2.08
N TYR A 451 28.88 -8.11 -0.99
CA TYR A 451 29.52 -9.41 -0.79
C TYR A 451 29.22 -10.41 -1.91
N GLY A 452 27.97 -10.45 -2.41
CA GLY A 452 27.58 -11.39 -3.45
C GLY A 452 28.37 -11.21 -4.75
N VAL A 453 28.53 -9.96 -5.19
CA VAL A 453 29.30 -9.61 -6.39
C VAL A 453 30.80 -9.78 -6.17
N ALA A 454 31.30 -9.46 -4.96
CA ALA A 454 32.71 -9.70 -4.64
C ALA A 454 33.03 -11.20 -4.65
N ALA A 455 32.19 -12.04 -4.05
CA ALA A 455 32.39 -13.48 -3.94
C ALA A 455 32.21 -14.24 -5.26
N SER A 456 31.54 -13.66 -6.26
CA SER A 456 31.46 -14.25 -7.60
C SER A 456 32.71 -14.01 -8.43
N ASN A 457 33.50 -12.98 -8.10
CA ASN A 457 34.67 -12.56 -8.87
C ASN A 457 36.00 -12.86 -8.16
N PHE A 458 36.00 -12.99 -6.83
CA PHE A 458 37.20 -13.17 -6.02
C PHE A 458 37.03 -14.23 -4.93
N ASP A 459 38.11 -14.93 -4.60
CA ASP A 459 38.16 -15.81 -3.42
C ASP A 459 38.16 -14.98 -2.14
N MET A 460 37.05 -15.05 -1.39
CA MET A 460 36.83 -14.17 -0.24
C MET A 460 37.72 -14.53 0.97
N THR A 461 38.83 -13.80 1.11
CA THR A 461 39.65 -13.76 2.35
C THR A 461 39.14 -12.71 3.33
N LEU A 462 39.57 -12.79 4.60
CA LEU A 462 39.25 -11.76 5.60
C LEU A 462 39.77 -10.38 5.16
N GLY A 463 40.95 -10.32 4.53
CA GLY A 463 41.52 -9.08 4.01
C GLY A 463 40.67 -8.46 2.90
N LEU A 464 40.19 -9.28 1.95
CA LEU A 464 39.31 -8.82 0.87
C LEU A 464 37.94 -8.40 1.39
N PHE A 465 37.38 -9.15 2.33
CA PHE A 465 36.13 -8.78 2.99
C PHE A 465 36.22 -7.41 3.67
N ILE A 466 37.27 -7.16 4.47
CA ILE A 466 37.49 -5.87 5.12
C ILE A 466 37.69 -4.76 4.08
N SER A 467 38.47 -5.02 3.03
CA SER A 467 38.77 -4.04 1.98
C SER A 467 37.51 -3.64 1.21
N MET A 468 36.65 -4.61 0.88
CA MET A 468 35.33 -4.38 0.29
C MET A 468 34.46 -3.50 1.20
N LEU A 469 34.43 -3.77 2.51
CA LEU A 469 33.69 -2.94 3.46
C LEU A 469 34.23 -1.51 3.52
N VAL A 470 35.56 -1.33 3.46
CA VAL A 470 36.18 0.01 3.48
C VAL A 470 35.85 0.79 2.21
N ILE A 471 36.05 0.19 1.03
CA ILE A 471 35.79 0.83 -0.27
C ILE A 471 34.33 1.31 -0.35
N ASN A 472 33.38 0.41 -0.11
CA ASN A 472 31.96 0.75 -0.13
C ASN A 472 31.57 1.69 1.02
N GLY A 473 32.24 1.56 2.18
CA GLY A 473 32.05 2.40 3.35
C GLY A 473 32.44 3.86 3.10
N ILE A 474 33.50 4.14 2.34
CA ILE A 474 33.91 5.51 2.00
C ILE A 474 32.78 6.23 1.24
N GLY A 475 32.26 5.62 0.17
CA GLY A 475 31.11 6.15 -0.57
C GLY A 475 29.85 6.23 0.31
N GLY A 476 29.60 5.17 1.09
CA GLY A 476 28.59 5.10 2.15
C GLY A 476 28.51 6.36 3.00
N LEU A 477 29.64 6.72 3.63
CA LEU A 477 29.75 7.83 4.56
C LEU A 477 29.57 9.18 3.87
N VAL A 478 30.22 9.38 2.71
CA VAL A 478 30.17 10.66 1.97
C VAL A 478 28.75 10.93 1.47
N PHE A 479 28.14 9.97 0.77
CA PHE A 479 26.80 10.16 0.19
C PHE A 479 25.74 10.22 1.28
N GLY A 480 25.89 9.43 2.36
CA GLY A 480 25.01 9.49 3.53
C GLY A 480 25.06 10.85 4.24
N ALA A 481 26.25 11.46 4.37
CA ALA A 481 26.39 12.80 4.92
C ALA A 481 25.74 13.86 4.02
N LEU A 482 25.97 13.79 2.70
CA LEU A 482 25.34 14.71 1.74
C LEU A 482 23.81 14.59 1.77
N PHE A 483 23.28 13.38 1.83
CA PHE A 483 21.84 13.15 1.96
C PHE A 483 21.26 13.82 3.21
N VAL A 484 21.86 13.59 4.38
CA VAL A 484 21.30 14.04 5.65
C VAL A 484 21.45 15.55 5.88
N PHE A 485 22.55 16.14 5.41
CA PHE A 485 22.88 17.54 5.68
C PHE A 485 22.57 18.48 4.52
N VAL A 486 22.43 17.98 3.30
CA VAL A 486 22.18 18.79 2.10
C VAL A 486 20.89 18.35 1.40
N GLY A 487 20.77 17.08 1.00
CA GLY A 487 19.59 16.53 0.33
C GLY A 487 19.89 15.31 -0.55
N LEU A 488 18.85 14.58 -0.95
CA LEU A 488 18.97 13.33 -1.72
C LEU A 488 19.62 13.52 -3.09
N GLU A 489 19.23 14.56 -3.81
CA GLU A 489 19.71 14.84 -5.17
C GLU A 489 21.23 15.08 -5.18
N PHE A 490 21.74 15.65 -4.09
CA PHE A 490 23.18 15.88 -3.89
C PHE A 490 23.94 14.59 -3.62
N ALA A 491 23.34 13.66 -2.86
CA ALA A 491 23.92 12.32 -2.69
C ALA A 491 23.96 11.55 -4.01
N MET A 492 22.88 11.61 -4.81
CA MET A 492 22.83 11.03 -6.16
C MET A 492 23.90 11.61 -7.08
N ILE A 493 24.09 12.94 -7.07
CA ILE A 493 25.14 13.60 -7.88
C ILE A 493 26.53 13.14 -7.43
N ALA A 494 26.80 13.11 -6.13
CA ALA A 494 28.10 12.69 -5.61
C ALA A 494 28.38 11.22 -5.95
N HIS A 495 27.41 10.34 -5.76
CA HIS A 495 27.51 8.93 -6.12
C HIS A 495 27.79 8.77 -7.62
N PHE A 496 26.97 9.38 -8.48
CA PHE A 496 27.18 9.37 -9.92
C PHE A 496 28.60 9.79 -10.30
N THR A 497 29.09 10.91 -9.75
CA THR A 497 30.44 11.38 -10.07
C THR A 497 31.57 10.51 -9.51
N ALA A 498 31.36 9.84 -8.37
CA ALA A 498 32.31 8.85 -7.87
C ALA A 498 32.38 7.65 -8.82
N ASP A 499 31.24 7.16 -9.29
CA ASP A 499 31.17 6.05 -10.23
C ASP A 499 31.75 6.40 -11.60
N ILE A 500 31.63 7.65 -12.06
CA ILE A 500 32.35 8.08 -13.27
C ILE A 500 33.86 7.95 -13.08
N VAL A 501 34.39 8.30 -11.90
CA VAL A 501 35.82 8.10 -11.60
C VAL A 501 36.16 6.60 -11.62
N LEU A 502 35.31 5.75 -11.05
CA LEU A 502 35.58 4.32 -10.85
C LEU A 502 35.36 3.45 -12.09
N HIS A 503 34.29 3.68 -12.86
CA HIS A 503 33.82 2.81 -13.93
C HIS A 503 34.00 3.41 -15.34
N VAL A 504 34.34 4.70 -15.44
CA VAL A 504 34.60 5.36 -16.73
C VAL A 504 36.05 5.78 -16.84
N VAL A 505 36.58 6.51 -15.85
CA VAL A 505 37.96 7.01 -15.90
C VAL A 505 38.95 5.93 -15.46
N GLY A 506 38.70 5.27 -14.33
CA GLY A 506 39.60 4.29 -13.71
C GLY A 506 40.14 3.23 -14.67
N PRO A 507 39.27 2.48 -15.38
CA PRO A 507 39.71 1.43 -16.30
C PRO A 507 40.63 1.92 -17.43
N ARG A 508 40.62 3.22 -17.75
CA ARG A 508 41.40 3.82 -18.85
C ARG A 508 42.72 4.46 -18.40
N VAL A 509 42.92 4.58 -17.09
CA VAL A 509 44.12 5.20 -16.50
C VAL A 509 45.07 4.14 -15.94
N VAL A 510 44.56 2.93 -15.68
CA VAL A 510 45.32 1.80 -15.11
C VAL A 510 45.73 0.77 -16.18
N GLU A 511 45.20 0.89 -17.40
CA GLU A 511 45.82 0.33 -18.63
C GLU A 511 47.16 1.02 -18.93
#